data_AF-A0A953QI64-F1
#
_entry.id   AF-A0A953QI64-F1
#
_cell.length_a   1.000
_cell.length_b   1.000
_cell.length_c   1.000
_cell.angle_alpha   90.00
_cell.angle_beta   90.00
_cell.angle_gamma   90.00
#
_symmetry.space_group_name_H-M   'P 1'
#
loop_
_entity.id
_entity.type
_entity.pdbx_description
1 polymer ?
#
loop_
_entity_poly.entity_id
_entity_poly.type
_entity_poly.pdbx_seq_one_letter_code
_entity_poly.pdbx_strand_id
1 'polypeptide(L)'
;MKTEVERYSFRERVCHWVSAATYVYCLGTGLAFYTPYLFWMAVALGGGATSRFWHPWIGLVFFAVQMWMHRIWSSDMHITAGDRVWMKGIRNYIENRDDQVPAAGRFNAGQKQFYWMMFYGAFGLLVSGLFMWFPESIPFSTAWIRPVMVVIHEVSALVTIGAFIIHIYMGVFMVPGGL
;
A
#
# COMPACT_ATOMS: atom_id res chain seq x y z
N MET A 1 -19.26 -27.83 17.75
CA MET A 1 -17.85 -27.56 17.35
C MET A 1 -17.85 -26.22 16.63
N LYS A 2 -17.04 -25.23 17.02
CA LYS A 2 -16.93 -23.99 16.23
C LYS A 2 -16.23 -24.33 14.92
N THR A 3 -16.86 -24.02 13.80
CA THR A 3 -16.37 -24.30 12.44
C THR A 3 -15.38 -23.24 11.94
N GLU A 4 -15.15 -22.18 12.73
CA GLU A 4 -14.34 -21.02 12.36
C GLU A 4 -13.40 -20.62 13.51
N VAL A 5 -12.24 -20.08 13.14
CA VAL A 5 -11.22 -19.55 14.04
C VAL A 5 -11.01 -18.07 13.70
N GLU A 6 -10.95 -17.20 14.72
CA GLU A 6 -10.68 -15.78 14.51
C GLU A 6 -9.23 -15.57 14.06
N ARG A 7 -9.06 -15.22 12.77
CA ARG A 7 -7.74 -14.93 12.18
C ARG A 7 -7.26 -13.49 12.44
N TYR A 8 -8.19 -12.55 12.41
CA TYR A 8 -7.96 -11.12 12.59
C TYR A 8 -8.98 -10.55 13.58
N SER A 9 -8.51 -9.84 14.59
CA SER A 9 -9.31 -9.11 15.56
C SER A 9 -10.11 -7.98 14.92
N PHE A 10 -11.17 -7.52 15.59
CA PHE A 10 -11.94 -6.35 15.14
C PHE A 10 -11.06 -5.11 14.90
N ARG A 11 -10.08 -4.89 15.80
CA ARG A 11 -9.12 -3.78 15.69
C ARG A 11 -8.27 -3.87 14.41
N GLU A 12 -7.80 -5.06 14.06
CA GLU A 12 -7.04 -5.29 12.82
C GLU A 12 -7.90 -5.01 11.59
N ARG A 13 -9.15 -5.47 11.58
CA ARG A 13 -10.08 -5.24 10.47
C ARG A 13 -10.38 -3.75 10.27
N VAL A 14 -10.65 -3.01 11.35
CA VAL A 14 -10.89 -1.56 11.28
C VAL A 14 -9.65 -0.83 10.76
N CYS A 15 -8.46 -1.13 11.30
CA CYS A 15 -7.22 -0.54 10.83
C CYS A 15 -6.98 -0.79 9.33
N HIS A 16 -7.25 -2.02 8.88
CA HIS A 16 -7.13 -2.41 7.47
C HIS A 16 -8.10 -1.63 6.57
N TRP A 17 -9.39 -1.59 6.91
CA TRP A 17 -10.39 -0.90 6.08
C TRP A 17 -10.20 0.61 6.02
N VAL A 18 -9.74 1.24 7.11
CA VAL A 18 -9.38 2.66 7.08
C VAL A 18 -8.15 2.90 6.19
N SER A 19 -7.14 2.03 6.24
CA SER A 19 -5.97 2.10 5.34
C SER A 19 -6.41 1.93 3.88
N ALA A 20 -7.25 0.94 3.59
CA ALA A 20 -7.77 0.68 2.25
C ALA A 20 -8.57 1.88 1.70
N ALA A 21 -9.48 2.45 2.49
CA ALA A 21 -10.29 3.60 2.06
C ALA A 21 -9.43 4.84 1.76
N THR A 22 -8.48 5.16 2.63
CA THR A 22 -7.58 6.31 2.45
C THR A 22 -6.62 6.09 1.27
N TYR A 23 -6.08 4.88 1.11
CA TYR A 23 -5.24 4.53 -0.03
C TYR A 23 -6.01 4.61 -1.35
N VAL A 24 -7.22 4.08 -1.43
CA VAL A 24 -8.05 4.10 -2.66
C VAL A 24 -8.42 5.54 -3.05
N TYR A 25 -8.70 6.40 -2.09
CA TYR A 25 -8.93 7.82 -2.38
C TYR A 25 -7.68 8.50 -2.96
N CYS A 26 -6.53 8.32 -2.31
CA CYS A 26 -5.25 8.86 -2.80
C CYS A 26 -4.85 8.28 -4.15
N LEU A 27 -5.12 6.99 -4.38
CA LEU A 27 -4.91 6.30 -5.64
C LEU A 27 -5.71 6.95 -6.77
N GLY A 28 -7.02 7.10 -6.59
CA GLY A 28 -7.90 7.67 -7.62
C GLY A 28 -7.54 9.12 -7.94
N THR A 29 -7.32 9.94 -6.91
CA THR A 29 -6.91 11.34 -7.08
C THR A 29 -5.49 11.48 -7.65
N GLY A 30 -4.55 10.63 -7.25
CA GLY A 30 -3.18 10.61 -7.77
C GLY A 30 -3.12 10.20 -9.23
N LEU A 31 -3.82 9.12 -9.62
CA LEU A 31 -3.93 8.70 -11.02
C LEU A 31 -4.58 9.77 -11.90
N ALA A 32 -5.57 10.50 -11.38
CA ALA A 32 -6.21 11.61 -12.10
C ALA A 32 -5.22 12.72 -12.48
N PHE A 33 -4.17 12.92 -11.69
CA PHE A 33 -3.11 13.91 -11.95
C PHE A 33 -1.86 13.34 -12.62
N TYR A 34 -1.71 12.02 -12.62
CA TYR A 34 -0.59 11.33 -13.28
C TYR A 34 -0.65 11.43 -14.80
N THR A 35 -1.85 11.35 -15.39
CA THR A 35 -2.03 11.45 -16.83
C THR A 35 -3.40 12.05 -17.18
N PRO A 36 -3.50 12.92 -18.20
CA PRO A 36 -4.78 13.55 -18.57
C PRO A 36 -5.87 12.54 -18.97
N TYR A 37 -5.49 11.35 -19.45
CA TYR A 37 -6.45 10.28 -19.80
C TYR A 37 -7.23 9.75 -18.60
N LEU A 38 -6.71 9.91 -17.37
CA LEU A 38 -7.36 9.46 -16.14
C LEU A 38 -8.04 10.59 -15.38
N PHE A 39 -8.07 11.82 -15.91
CA PHE A 39 -8.64 12.98 -15.21
C PHE A 39 -10.14 12.82 -14.88
N TRP A 40 -10.86 11.96 -15.60
CA TRP A 40 -12.25 11.62 -15.28
C TRP A 40 -12.42 11.09 -13.85
N MET A 41 -11.39 10.48 -13.25
CA MET A 41 -11.39 10.05 -11.85
C MET A 41 -11.54 11.25 -10.90
N ALA A 42 -10.86 12.36 -11.16
CA ALA A 42 -11.01 13.58 -10.37
C ALA A 42 -12.44 14.13 -10.47
N VAL A 43 -13.08 14.05 -11.65
CA VAL A 43 -14.49 14.47 -11.83
C VAL A 43 -15.41 13.66 -10.93
N ALA A 44 -15.24 12.33 -10.89
CA ALA A 44 -16.01 11.45 -10.02
C ALA A 44 -15.76 11.70 -8.52
N LEU A 45 -14.57 12.18 -8.16
CA LEU A 45 -14.15 12.45 -6.78
C LEU A 45 -14.39 13.91 -6.34
N GLY A 46 -15.25 14.65 -7.04
CA GLY A 46 -15.67 16.02 -6.69
C GLY A 46 -14.94 17.14 -7.42
N GLY A 47 -14.18 16.82 -8.47
CA GLY A 47 -13.45 17.74 -9.33
C GLY A 47 -11.96 17.89 -9.00
N GLY A 48 -11.23 18.55 -9.90
CA GLY A 48 -9.79 18.77 -9.77
C GLY A 48 -9.41 19.61 -8.55
N ALA A 49 -10.18 20.66 -8.23
CA ALA A 49 -9.91 21.49 -7.05
C ALA A 49 -10.08 20.72 -5.74
N THR A 50 -11.18 19.97 -5.61
CA THR A 50 -11.46 19.08 -4.47
C THR A 50 -10.38 18.03 -4.31
N SER A 51 -10.03 17.33 -5.39
CA SER A 51 -8.98 16.30 -5.39
C SER A 51 -7.63 16.87 -4.99
N ARG A 52 -7.23 18.03 -5.54
CA ARG A 52 -5.96 18.69 -5.20
C ARG A 52 -5.91 19.14 -3.74
N PHE A 53 -7.02 19.64 -3.20
CA PHE A 53 -7.10 20.07 -1.82
C PHE A 53 -7.00 18.87 -0.85
N TRP A 54 -7.82 17.83 -1.06
CA TRP A 54 -7.95 16.72 -0.11
C TRP A 54 -6.89 15.63 -0.24
N HIS A 55 -6.32 15.39 -1.43
CA HIS A 55 -5.29 14.36 -1.64
C HIS A 55 -4.18 14.39 -0.59
N PRO A 56 -3.49 15.52 -0.32
CA PRO A 56 -2.40 15.52 0.65
C PRO A 56 -2.87 15.33 2.10
N TRP A 57 -4.06 15.84 2.46
CA TRP A 57 -4.65 15.60 3.79
C TRP A 57 -4.97 14.13 4.02
N ILE A 58 -5.63 13.49 3.06
CA ILE A 58 -5.92 12.05 3.14
C ILE A 58 -4.64 11.23 3.08
N GLY A 59 -3.60 11.70 2.37
CA GLY A 59 -2.26 11.13 2.39
C GLY A 59 -1.64 11.11 3.79
N LEU A 60 -1.80 12.18 4.59
CA LEU A 60 -1.37 12.19 6.00
C LEU A 60 -2.13 11.17 6.83
N VAL A 61 -3.45 11.04 6.63
CA VAL A 61 -4.27 10.04 7.32
C VAL A 61 -3.82 8.63 6.95
N PHE A 62 -3.61 8.36 5.66
CA PHE A 62 -3.07 7.08 5.19
C PHE A 62 -1.75 6.75 5.89
N PHE A 63 -0.80 7.69 5.91
CA PHE A 63 0.49 7.48 6.60
C PHE A 63 0.30 7.19 8.10
N ALA A 64 -0.54 7.95 8.79
CA ALA A 64 -0.82 7.73 10.21
C ALA A 64 -1.42 6.34 10.48
N VAL A 65 -2.33 5.88 9.61
CA VAL A 65 -2.94 4.55 9.71
C VAL A 65 -1.92 3.46 9.38
N GLN A 66 -0.99 3.68 8.44
CA GLN A 66 0.13 2.76 8.20
C GLN A 66 1.04 2.63 9.44
N MET A 67 1.26 3.70 10.19
CA MET A 67 2.00 3.61 11.47
C MET A 67 1.20 2.86 12.54
N TRP A 68 -0.12 3.02 12.56
CA TRP A 68 -0.98 2.24 13.45
C TRP A 68 -0.97 0.75 13.09
N MET A 69 -1.07 0.43 11.81
CA MET A 69 -0.97 -0.94 11.28
C MET A 69 0.38 -1.56 11.61
N HIS A 70 1.47 -0.81 11.45
CA HIS A 70 2.81 -1.27 11.82
C HIS A 70 2.88 -1.66 13.30
N ARG A 71 2.33 -0.85 14.21
CA ARG A 71 2.28 -1.19 15.64
C ARG A 71 1.48 -2.45 15.97
N ILE A 72 0.53 -2.84 15.11
CA ILE A 72 -0.29 -4.04 15.31
C ILE A 72 0.42 -5.28 14.75
N TRP A 73 1.07 -5.16 13.59
CA TRP A 73 1.58 -6.32 12.85
C TRP A 73 3.11 -6.47 12.84
N SER A 74 3.90 -5.51 13.30
CA SER A 74 5.36 -5.54 13.14
C SER A 74 6.01 -6.80 13.69
N SER A 75 5.51 -7.34 14.82
CA SER A 75 6.02 -8.58 15.42
C SER A 75 5.88 -9.80 14.52
N ASP A 76 4.84 -9.84 13.67
CA ASP A 76 4.57 -10.96 12.79
C ASP A 76 5.27 -10.82 11.42
N MET A 77 5.74 -9.62 11.09
CA MET A 77 6.24 -9.25 9.76
C MET A 77 7.74 -9.45 9.58
N HIS A 78 8.45 -9.92 10.62
CA HIS A 78 9.85 -10.29 10.49
C HIS A 78 10.03 -11.46 9.51
N ILE A 79 11.06 -11.36 8.66
CA ILE A 79 11.45 -12.43 7.73
C ILE A 79 12.21 -13.50 8.50
N THR A 80 11.61 -14.68 8.62
CA THR A 80 12.13 -15.85 9.33
C THR A 80 12.89 -16.78 8.38
N ALA A 81 13.58 -17.77 8.95
CA ALA A 81 14.18 -18.86 8.16
C ALA A 81 13.10 -19.65 7.37
N GLY A 82 11.91 -19.84 7.96
CA GLY A 82 10.77 -20.48 7.30
C GLY A 82 10.31 -19.71 6.06
N ASP A 83 10.26 -18.38 6.13
CA ASP A 83 9.89 -17.54 4.98
C ASP A 83 10.88 -17.70 3.82
N ARG A 84 12.19 -17.84 4.12
CA ARG A 84 13.22 -18.06 3.08
C ARG A 84 13.06 -19.43 2.41
N VAL A 85 12.62 -20.45 3.15
CA VAL A 85 12.29 -21.76 2.59
C VAL A 85 11.02 -21.68 1.76
N TRP A 86 9.97 -21.01 2.26
CA TRP A 86 8.72 -20.77 1.56
C TRP A 86 8.95 -20.11 0.19
N MET A 87 9.84 -19.10 0.14
CA MET A 87 10.19 -18.41 -1.10
C MET A 87 10.79 -19.33 -2.17
N LYS A 88 11.38 -20.47 -1.83
CA LYS A 88 11.84 -21.46 -2.82
C LYS A 88 10.67 -22.12 -3.57
N GLY A 89 9.50 -22.17 -2.95
CA GLY A 89 8.25 -22.68 -3.52
C GLY A 89 7.41 -21.64 -4.25
N ILE A 90 7.90 -20.40 -4.42
CA ILE A 90 7.09 -19.30 -4.99
C ILE A 90 6.53 -19.61 -6.38
N ARG A 91 7.28 -20.35 -7.20
CA ARG A 91 6.80 -20.77 -8.53
C ARG A 91 5.58 -21.67 -8.43
N ASN A 92 5.60 -22.64 -7.51
CA ASN A 92 4.46 -23.52 -7.26
C ASN A 92 3.26 -22.74 -6.75
N TYR A 93 3.49 -21.75 -5.88
CA TYR A 93 2.44 -20.86 -5.37
C TYR A 93 1.75 -20.05 -6.47
N ILE A 94 2.52 -19.44 -7.37
CA ILE A 94 1.98 -18.67 -8.50
C ILE A 94 1.24 -19.57 -9.50
N GLU A 95 1.69 -20.82 -9.65
CA GLU A 95 1.08 -21.82 -10.54
C GLU A 95 -0.08 -22.60 -9.87
N ASN A 96 -0.61 -22.13 -8.72
CA ASN A 96 -1.72 -22.73 -7.97
C ASN A 96 -1.48 -24.17 -7.51
N ARG A 97 -0.21 -24.56 -7.27
CA ARG A 97 0.18 -25.86 -6.70
C ARG A 97 0.50 -25.72 -5.23
N ASP A 98 -0.50 -25.32 -4.45
CA ASP A 98 -0.36 -25.00 -3.02
C ASP A 98 0.08 -26.20 -2.17
N ASP A 99 -0.22 -27.43 -2.62
CA ASP A 99 0.24 -28.69 -2.03
C ASP A 99 1.77 -28.85 -2.08
N GLN A 100 2.43 -28.15 -3.00
CA GLN A 100 3.89 -28.17 -3.20
C GLN A 100 4.59 -26.94 -2.62
N VAL A 101 3.85 -26.10 -1.87
CA VAL A 101 4.39 -24.91 -1.20
C VAL A 101 4.70 -25.27 0.26
N PRO A 102 5.90 -24.94 0.78
CA PRO A 102 6.21 -25.16 2.19
C PRO A 102 5.18 -24.49 3.12
N ALA A 103 4.99 -25.04 4.32
CA ALA A 103 4.07 -24.47 5.29
C ALA A 103 4.45 -23.02 5.65
N ALA A 104 3.46 -22.14 5.68
CA ALA A 104 3.59 -20.76 6.13
C ALA A 104 3.08 -20.60 7.57
N GLY A 105 3.59 -19.59 8.27
CA GLY A 105 3.03 -19.17 9.56
C GLY A 105 1.73 -18.38 9.39
N ARG A 106 1.42 -17.50 10.36
CA ARG A 106 0.25 -16.60 10.30
C ARG A 106 0.20 -15.79 8.99
N PHE A 107 1.36 -15.34 8.52
CA PHE A 107 1.56 -14.69 7.23
C PHE A 107 2.66 -15.39 6.45
N ASN A 108 2.43 -15.58 5.15
CA ASN A 108 3.44 -16.11 4.24
C ASN A 108 4.45 -15.02 3.81
N ALA A 109 5.56 -15.43 3.18
CA ALA A 109 6.61 -14.51 2.80
C ALA A 109 6.14 -13.44 1.79
N GLY A 110 5.20 -13.77 0.89
CA GLY A 110 4.61 -12.81 -0.06
C GLY A 110 3.78 -11.73 0.64
N GLN A 111 2.99 -12.09 1.65
CA GLN A 111 2.24 -11.14 2.47
C GLN A 111 3.17 -10.21 3.25
N LYS A 112 4.26 -10.75 3.80
CA LYS A 112 5.29 -9.93 4.49
C LYS A 112 5.99 -8.97 3.51
N GLN A 113 6.27 -9.42 2.29
CA GLN A 113 6.85 -8.57 1.25
C GLN A 113 5.91 -7.42 0.88
N PHE A 114 4.61 -7.71 0.69
CA PHE A 114 3.59 -6.69 0.46
C PHE A 114 3.54 -5.68 1.61
N TYR A 115 3.51 -6.16 2.86
CA TYR A 115 3.52 -5.31 4.05
C TYR A 115 4.70 -4.32 4.04
N TRP A 116 5.93 -4.81 3.82
CA TRP A 116 7.11 -3.94 3.82
C TRP A 116 7.13 -2.98 2.62
N MET A 117 6.66 -3.42 1.46
CA MET A 117 6.54 -2.57 0.28
C MET A 117 5.58 -1.40 0.53
N MET A 118 4.42 -1.67 1.12
CA MET A 118 3.45 -0.63 1.48
C MET A 118 3.96 0.28 2.61
N PHE A 119 4.68 -0.27 3.59
CA PHE A 119 5.25 0.49 4.70
C PHE A 119 6.30 1.50 4.21
N TYR A 120 7.33 1.04 3.49
CA TYR A 120 8.36 1.94 2.95
C TYR A 120 7.83 2.83 1.82
N GLY A 121 6.90 2.33 1.01
CA GLY A 121 6.18 3.13 0.02
C GLY A 121 5.44 4.31 0.64
N ALA A 122 4.81 4.12 1.81
CA ALA A 122 4.15 5.21 2.53
C ALA A 122 5.14 6.30 2.99
N PHE A 123 6.36 5.94 3.40
CA PHE A 123 7.42 6.92 3.68
C PHE A 123 7.86 7.66 2.42
N GLY A 124 8.08 6.94 1.32
CA GLY A 124 8.42 7.54 0.03
C GLY A 124 7.39 8.56 -0.42
N LEU A 125 6.10 8.19 -0.36
CA LEU A 125 4.96 9.05 -0.67
C LEU A 125 4.86 10.25 0.27
N LEU A 126 5.00 10.06 1.59
CA LEU A 126 4.92 11.14 2.57
C LEU A 126 6.03 12.17 2.33
N VAL A 127 7.29 11.72 2.30
CA VAL A 127 8.44 12.63 2.21
C VAL A 127 8.37 13.43 0.92
N SER A 128 8.23 12.76 -0.22
CA SER A 128 8.11 13.43 -1.51
C SER A 128 6.86 14.32 -1.61
N GLY A 129 5.72 13.87 -1.07
CA GLY A 129 4.47 14.61 -1.06
C GLY A 129 4.56 15.91 -0.27
N LEU A 130 5.29 15.94 0.85
CA LEU A 130 5.53 17.17 1.62
C LEU A 130 6.31 18.22 0.80
N PHE A 131 7.33 17.81 0.04
CA PHE A 131 8.06 18.72 -0.85
C PHE A 131 7.18 19.25 -1.99
N MET A 132 6.25 18.42 -2.49
CA MET A 132 5.29 18.84 -3.51
C MET A 132 4.19 19.75 -2.96
N TRP A 133 3.82 19.58 -1.69
CA TRP A 133 2.75 20.35 -1.04
C TRP A 133 3.21 21.76 -0.66
N PHE A 134 4.47 21.92 -0.24
CA PHE A 134 5.04 23.22 0.16
C PHE A 134 6.17 23.68 -0.77
N PRO A 135 5.93 23.86 -2.08
CA PRO A 135 6.98 24.19 -3.03
C PRO A 135 7.62 25.56 -2.73
N GLU A 136 6.85 26.50 -2.19
CA GLU A 136 7.33 27.86 -1.83
C GLU A 136 8.34 27.84 -0.67
N SER A 137 8.39 26.74 0.10
CA SER A 137 9.39 26.58 1.17
C SER A 137 10.75 26.11 0.65
N ILE A 138 10.88 25.82 -0.66
CA ILE A 138 12.13 25.35 -1.27
C ILE A 138 12.90 26.56 -1.82
N PRO A 139 14.09 26.88 -1.29
CA PRO A 139 14.93 27.96 -1.81
C PRO A 139 15.32 27.74 -3.28
N PHE A 140 15.48 28.84 -4.02
CA PHE A 140 15.87 28.81 -5.43
C PHE A 140 17.19 28.03 -5.67
N SER A 141 18.17 28.14 -4.75
CA SER A 141 19.44 27.40 -4.82
C SER A 141 19.27 25.88 -4.80
N THR A 142 18.13 25.39 -4.31
CA THR A 142 17.78 23.96 -4.21
C THR A 142 16.55 23.59 -5.03
N ALA A 143 16.16 24.42 -6.01
CA ALA A 143 14.97 24.19 -6.82
C ALA A 143 14.96 22.83 -7.56
N TRP A 144 16.15 22.26 -7.83
CA TRP A 144 16.32 20.93 -8.42
C TRP A 144 15.71 19.80 -7.58
N ILE A 145 15.51 19.99 -6.27
CA ILE A 145 14.90 18.99 -5.38
C ILE A 145 13.44 18.71 -5.79
N ARG A 146 12.72 19.73 -6.27
CA ARG A 146 11.30 19.60 -6.62
C ARG A 146 11.03 18.52 -7.68
N PRO A 147 11.63 18.55 -8.88
CA PRO A 147 11.41 17.50 -9.88
C PRO A 147 11.90 16.12 -9.40
N VAL A 148 12.96 16.05 -8.59
CA VAL A 148 13.40 14.78 -7.98
C VAL A 148 12.32 14.21 -7.07
N MET A 149 11.70 15.04 -6.24
CA MET A 149 10.62 14.61 -5.34
C MET A 149 9.36 14.19 -6.11
N VAL A 150 9.04 14.86 -7.22
CA VAL A 150 7.95 14.42 -8.12
C VAL A 150 8.22 12.99 -8.62
N VAL A 151 9.42 12.72 -9.13
CA VAL A 151 9.79 11.37 -9.61
C VAL A 151 9.74 10.34 -8.48
N ILE A 152 10.24 10.66 -7.29
CA ILE A 152 10.18 9.77 -6.13
C ILE A 152 8.72 9.48 -5.75
N HIS A 153 7.85 10.48 -5.77
CA HIS A 153 6.43 10.31 -5.46
C HIS A 153 5.76 9.39 -6.47
N GLU A 154 5.97 9.63 -7.77
CA GLU A 154 5.38 8.84 -8.84
C GLU A 154 5.88 7.40 -8.83
N VAL A 155 7.19 7.17 -8.67
CA VAL A 155 7.74 5.80 -8.56
C VAL A 155 7.20 5.09 -7.32
N SER A 156 7.13 5.77 -6.17
CA SER A 156 6.55 5.19 -4.95
C SER A 156 5.07 4.85 -5.14
N ALA A 157 4.32 5.72 -5.82
CA ALA A 157 2.91 5.48 -6.15
C ALA A 157 2.78 4.25 -7.05
N LEU A 158 3.50 4.19 -8.18
CA LEU A 158 3.41 3.07 -9.12
C LEU A 158 3.81 1.73 -8.49
N VAL A 159 4.86 1.71 -7.66
CA VAL A 159 5.28 0.50 -6.93
C VAL A 159 4.19 0.05 -5.96
N THR A 160 3.64 0.96 -5.16
CA THR A 160 2.56 0.60 -4.22
C THR A 160 1.27 0.20 -4.94
N ILE A 161 0.97 0.79 -6.09
CA ILE A 161 -0.18 0.43 -6.93
C ILE A 161 -0.04 -0.99 -7.45
N GLY A 162 1.14 -1.33 -8.00
CA GLY A 162 1.43 -2.70 -8.44
C GLY A 162 1.27 -3.71 -7.29
N ALA A 163 1.80 -3.37 -6.11
CA ALA A 163 1.65 -4.17 -4.91
C ALA A 163 0.17 -4.35 -4.52
N PHE A 164 -0.60 -3.26 -4.57
CA PHE A 164 -2.01 -3.22 -4.20
C PHE A 164 -2.87 -4.07 -5.15
N ILE A 165 -2.63 -4.00 -6.46
CA ILE A 165 -3.32 -4.84 -7.45
C ILE A 165 -3.07 -6.33 -7.15
N ILE A 166 -1.81 -6.71 -6.89
CA ILE A 166 -1.46 -8.08 -6.51
C ILE A 166 -2.18 -8.46 -5.21
N HIS A 167 -2.17 -7.59 -4.20
CA HIS A 167 -2.83 -7.85 -2.92
C HIS A 167 -4.34 -8.11 -3.07
N ILE A 168 -5.04 -7.29 -3.85
CA ILE A 168 -6.48 -7.48 -4.13
C ILE A 168 -6.70 -8.81 -4.87
N TYR A 169 -5.92 -9.09 -5.92
CA TYR A 169 -6.02 -10.34 -6.65
C TYR A 169 -5.83 -11.55 -5.73
N MET A 170 -4.80 -11.53 -4.88
CA MET A 170 -4.53 -12.61 -3.95
C MET A 170 -5.63 -12.76 -2.89
N GLY A 171 -6.12 -11.65 -2.34
CA GLY A 171 -7.15 -11.66 -1.30
C GLY A 171 -8.54 -12.09 -1.78
N VAL A 172 -8.89 -11.77 -3.03
CA VAL A 172 -10.19 -12.11 -3.61
C VAL A 172 -10.22 -13.51 -4.22
N PHE A 173 -9.16 -13.92 -4.93
CA PHE A 173 -9.20 -15.12 -5.78
C PHE A 173 -8.33 -16.28 -5.29
N MET A 174 -7.25 -16.01 -4.56
CA MET A 174 -6.19 -17.00 -4.33
C MET A 174 -6.10 -17.47 -2.88
N VAL A 175 -6.54 -16.66 -1.92
CA VAL A 175 -6.47 -16.98 -0.48
C VAL A 175 -7.88 -17.14 0.08
N PRO A 176 -8.39 -18.38 0.25
CA PRO A 176 -9.69 -18.63 0.87
C PRO A 176 -9.75 -18.04 2.28
N GLY A 177 -10.82 -17.29 2.59
CA GLY A 177 -11.01 -16.64 3.89
C GLY A 177 -10.04 -15.47 4.16
N GLY A 178 -9.49 -14.86 3.10
CA GLY A 178 -8.56 -13.73 3.19
C GLY A 178 -9.20 -12.34 3.33
N LEU A 179 -10.52 -12.22 3.10
CA LEU A 179 -11.31 -10.98 3.25
C LEU A 179 -11.96 -10.86 4.63
#